data_AF-A0A2D3PPF3-F1
#
_entry.id   AF-A0A2D3PPF3-F1
#
_cell.length_a   1.000
_cell.length_b   1.000
_cell.length_c   1.000
_cell.angle_alpha   90.00
_cell.angle_beta   90.00
_cell.angle_gamma   90.00
#
_symmetry.space_group_name_H-M   'P 1'
#
loop_
_entity.id
_entity.type
_entity.pdbx_description
1 polymer ?
#
loop_
_entity_poly.entity_id
_entity_poly.type
_entity_poly.pdbx_seq_one_letter_code
_entity_poly.pdbx_strand_id
1 'polypeptide(L)'
;MDVYLQGFLMGLAYVAPIGVQNLFVINSAISQKRGRALLIALIVIFFDITLAFACFFGIGLLIDKLEWLKLIILLIGSLIVIYIGQGLIRSKSSFKETDTNISLAKVITTACVVTWFNPQAIIDGTMMLGAFRVNLAASDATYFILGVVSASFAWFTGVTLFVSFFRDKFNDKVLRIINIVCGAIIIFYGIKLLLSFYTMLKG
;
A
#
# COMPACT_ATOMS: atom_id res chain seq x y z
N MET A 1 16.71 22.61 -9.02
CA MET A 1 15.92 21.93 -7.98
C MET A 1 16.82 20.87 -7.40
N ASP A 2 17.04 20.83 -6.10
CA ASP A 2 17.83 19.74 -5.50
C ASP A 2 17.21 18.39 -5.88
N VAL A 3 18.05 17.46 -6.36
CA VAL A 3 17.60 16.13 -6.82
C VAL A 3 16.83 15.40 -5.71
N TYR A 4 17.21 15.64 -4.45
CA TYR A 4 16.46 15.20 -3.28
C TYR A 4 15.02 15.71 -3.26
N LEU A 5 14.80 17.01 -3.49
CA LEU A 5 13.47 17.62 -3.48
C LEU A 5 12.62 17.12 -4.66
N GLN A 6 13.23 16.88 -5.83
CA GLN A 6 12.56 16.24 -6.95
C GLN A 6 12.10 14.82 -6.59
N GLY A 7 12.99 14.03 -5.97
CA GLY A 7 12.65 12.70 -5.48
C GLY A 7 11.52 12.72 -4.44
N PHE A 8 11.54 13.69 -3.52
CA PHE A 8 10.50 13.86 -2.52
C PHE A 8 9.13 14.19 -3.15
N LEU A 9 9.07 15.16 -4.05
CA LEU A 9 7.83 15.53 -4.73
C LEU A 9 7.30 14.39 -5.60
N MET A 10 8.19 13.65 -6.28
CA MET A 10 7.81 12.49 -7.08
C MET A 10 7.31 11.33 -6.21
N GLY A 11 7.96 11.09 -5.08
CA GLY A 11 7.50 10.11 -4.08
C GLY A 11 6.13 10.46 -3.55
N LEU A 12 5.87 11.74 -3.23
CA LEU A 12 4.52 12.19 -2.84
C LEU A 12 3.51 11.96 -3.96
N ALA A 13 3.84 12.28 -5.22
CA ALA A 13 2.96 12.05 -6.36
C ALA A 13 2.65 10.56 -6.59
N TYR A 14 3.60 9.68 -6.27
CA TYR A 14 3.44 8.23 -6.35
C TYR A 14 2.58 7.66 -5.20
N VAL A 15 2.78 8.11 -3.96
CA VAL A 15 2.11 7.54 -2.77
C VAL A 15 0.76 8.21 -2.44
N ALA A 16 0.59 9.49 -2.79
CA ALA A 16 -0.61 10.25 -2.43
C ALA A 16 -1.92 9.78 -3.08
N PRO A 17 -1.95 9.29 -4.35
CA PRO A 17 -3.17 8.76 -4.95
C PRO A 17 -3.86 7.74 -4.06
N ILE A 18 -5.18 7.89 -3.88
CA ILE A 18 -5.93 7.05 -2.93
C ILE A 18 -6.06 5.64 -3.50
N GLY A 19 -5.23 4.73 -3.00
CA GLY A 19 -5.25 3.31 -3.33
C GLY A 19 -5.60 2.41 -2.14
N VAL A 20 -5.52 1.09 -2.39
CA VAL A 20 -5.79 0.04 -1.38
C VAL A 20 -4.88 0.18 -0.16
N GLN A 21 -3.61 0.51 -0.39
CA GLN A 21 -2.61 0.74 0.67
C GLN A 21 -2.99 1.94 1.57
N ASN A 22 -3.44 3.05 0.97
CA ASN A 22 -3.89 4.23 1.71
C ASN A 22 -5.15 3.93 2.53
N LEU A 23 -6.13 3.20 1.97
CA LEU A 23 -7.33 2.77 2.71
C LEU A 23 -7.00 1.85 3.89
N PHE A 24 -6.04 0.94 3.72
CA PHE A 24 -5.59 0.06 4.79
C PHE A 24 -4.95 0.82 5.95
N VAL A 25 -4.10 1.80 5.67
CA VAL A 25 -3.47 2.67 6.69
C VAL A 25 -4.51 3.54 7.40
N ILE A 26 -5.42 4.17 6.65
CA ILE A 26 -6.50 5.00 7.22
C ILE A 26 -7.38 4.16 8.15
N ASN A 27 -7.82 2.98 7.71
CA ASN A 27 -8.65 2.12 8.55
C ASN A 27 -7.93 1.69 9.83
N SER A 28 -6.64 1.39 9.73
CA SER A 28 -5.79 1.06 10.87
C SER A 28 -5.68 2.23 11.86
N ALA A 29 -5.56 3.46 11.36
CA ALA A 29 -5.50 4.68 12.17
C ALA A 29 -6.80 4.98 12.94
N ILE A 30 -7.97 4.65 12.37
CA ILE A 30 -9.26 4.85 13.04
C ILE A 30 -9.56 3.70 14.01
N SER A 31 -9.18 2.47 13.65
CA SER A 31 -9.55 1.27 14.42
C SER A 31 -8.60 0.97 15.58
N GLN A 32 -7.32 1.35 15.48
CA GLN A 32 -6.28 0.94 16.45
C GLN A 32 -5.79 2.10 17.31
N LYS A 33 -5.21 1.78 18.49
CA LYS A 33 -4.53 2.79 19.33
C LYS A 33 -3.39 3.44 18.54
N ARG A 34 -3.13 4.73 18.81
CA ARG A 34 -2.15 5.55 18.05
C ARG A 34 -0.79 4.83 17.87
N GLY A 35 -0.25 4.24 18.92
CA GLY A 35 1.01 3.49 18.85
C GLY A 35 0.96 2.28 17.91
N ARG A 36 -0.15 1.52 17.90
CA ARG A 36 -0.32 0.37 17.00
C ARG A 36 -0.61 0.81 15.56
N ALA A 37 -1.35 1.89 15.37
CA ALA A 37 -1.57 2.48 14.06
C ALA A 37 -0.24 2.96 13.42
N LEU A 38 0.63 3.61 14.19
CA LEU A 38 1.96 4.00 13.75
C LEU A 38 2.85 2.78 13.44
N LEU A 39 2.76 1.71 14.23
CA LEU A 39 3.46 0.45 13.94
C LEU A 39 2.98 -0.14 12.60
N ILE A 40 1.67 -0.17 12.37
CA ILE A 40 1.10 -0.63 11.08
C ILE A 40 1.58 0.26 9.93
N ALA A 41 1.60 1.59 10.11
CA ALA A 41 2.12 2.52 9.12
C ALA A 41 3.60 2.26 8.82
N LEU A 42 4.44 1.96 9.83
CA LEU A 42 5.85 1.60 9.62
C LEU A 42 6.02 0.31 8.83
N ILE A 43 5.17 -0.70 9.05
CA ILE A 43 5.17 -1.94 8.25
C ILE A 43 4.81 -1.60 6.79
N VAL A 44 3.81 -0.76 6.58
CA VAL A 44 3.41 -0.33 5.22
C VAL A 44 4.54 0.49 4.56
N ILE A 45 5.16 1.42 5.28
CA ILE A 45 6.32 2.20 4.80
C ILE A 45 7.46 1.28 4.40
N PHE A 46 7.74 0.23 5.18
CA PHE A 46 8.77 -0.76 4.83
C PHE A 46 8.48 -1.43 3.50
N PHE A 47 7.26 -1.95 3.30
CA PHE A 47 6.89 -2.58 2.02
C PHE A 47 6.88 -1.57 0.87
N ASP A 48 6.43 -0.34 1.11
CA ASP A 48 6.42 0.75 0.13
C ASP A 48 7.84 1.10 -0.35
N ILE A 49 8.78 1.26 0.59
CA ILE A 49 10.18 1.56 0.31
C ILE A 49 10.82 0.41 -0.48
N THR A 50 10.60 -0.85 -0.06
CA THR A 50 11.17 -1.99 -0.77
C THR A 50 10.65 -2.08 -2.21
N LEU A 51 9.36 -1.80 -2.43
CA LEU A 51 8.79 -1.71 -3.77
C LEU A 51 9.34 -0.53 -4.56
N ALA A 52 9.47 0.65 -3.94
CA ALA A 52 10.03 1.84 -4.58
C ALA A 52 11.47 1.61 -5.04
N PHE A 53 12.30 0.95 -4.21
CA PHE A 53 13.65 0.53 -4.60
C PHE A 53 13.62 -0.46 -5.77
N ALA A 54 12.73 -1.44 -5.74
CA ALA A 54 12.59 -2.41 -6.82
C ALA A 54 12.19 -1.74 -8.14
N CYS A 55 11.24 -0.79 -8.10
CA CYS A 55 10.82 -0.01 -9.26
C CYS A 55 11.93 0.91 -9.77
N PHE A 56 12.63 1.60 -8.87
CA PHE A 56 13.70 2.55 -9.19
C PHE A 56 14.91 1.85 -9.82
N PHE A 57 15.29 0.66 -9.35
CA PHE A 57 16.39 -0.12 -9.93
C PHE A 57 15.95 -1.06 -11.08
N GLY A 58 14.68 -0.99 -11.52
CA GLY A 58 14.21 -1.67 -12.73
C GLY A 58 13.78 -3.12 -12.55
N ILE A 59 13.63 -3.62 -11.32
CA ILE A 59 13.03 -4.94 -11.05
C ILE A 59 11.58 -4.98 -11.56
N GLY A 60 10.86 -3.86 -11.53
CA GLY A 60 9.52 -3.80 -12.10
C GLY A 60 9.48 -4.07 -13.61
N LEU A 61 10.52 -3.71 -14.37
CA LEU A 61 10.66 -4.06 -15.79
C LEU A 61 10.92 -5.56 -15.99
N LEU A 62 11.63 -6.21 -15.06
CA LEU A 62 11.82 -7.66 -15.06
C LEU A 62 10.50 -8.40 -14.79
N ILE A 63 9.69 -7.91 -13.85
CA ILE A 63 8.36 -8.47 -13.55
C ILE A 63 7.42 -8.32 -14.74
N ASP A 64 7.50 -7.20 -15.49
CA ASP A 64 6.69 -7.00 -16.68
C ASP A 64 7.11 -7.89 -17.86
N LYS A 65 8.42 -8.25 -17.95
CA LYS A 65 8.93 -9.19 -18.95
C LYS A 65 8.68 -10.67 -18.64
N LEU A 66 8.55 -11.02 -17.35
CA LEU A 66 8.35 -12.40 -16.91
C LEU A 66 6.86 -12.67 -16.66
N GLU A 67 6.14 -13.02 -17.72
CA GLU A 67 4.69 -13.24 -17.68
C GLU A 67 4.26 -14.27 -16.62
N TRP A 68 4.99 -15.38 -16.49
CA TRP A 68 4.70 -16.41 -15.49
C TRP A 68 4.79 -15.89 -14.05
N LEU A 69 5.74 -14.99 -13.77
CA LEU A 69 5.92 -14.39 -12.45
C LEU A 69 4.76 -13.42 -12.15
N LYS A 70 4.38 -12.61 -13.15
CA LYS A 70 3.22 -11.72 -13.08
C LYS A 70 1.92 -12.50 -12.83
N LEU A 71 1.72 -13.64 -13.49
CA LEU A 71 0.56 -14.52 -13.29
C LEU A 71 0.50 -15.08 -11.86
N ILE A 72 1.62 -15.55 -11.30
CA ILE A 72 1.69 -16.06 -9.92
C ILE A 72 1.33 -14.94 -8.93
N ILE A 73 1.89 -13.74 -9.12
CA ILE A 73 1.62 -12.58 -8.28
C ILE A 73 0.12 -12.22 -8.34
N LEU A 74 -0.48 -12.15 -9.53
CA LEU A 74 -1.90 -11.84 -9.69
C LEU A 74 -2.81 -12.89 -9.02
N LEU A 75 -2.51 -14.17 -9.19
CA LEU A 75 -3.32 -15.26 -8.64
C LEU A 75 -3.24 -15.31 -7.11
N ILE A 76 -2.03 -15.37 -6.55
CA ILE A 76 -1.83 -15.46 -5.10
C ILE A 76 -2.31 -14.17 -4.42
N GLY A 77 -1.97 -13.02 -4.99
CA GLY A 77 -2.39 -11.72 -4.50
C GLY A 77 -3.90 -11.59 -4.43
N SER A 78 -4.61 -11.88 -5.52
CA SER A 78 -6.06 -11.77 -5.58
C SER A 78 -6.78 -12.62 -4.53
N LEU A 79 -6.39 -13.89 -4.36
CA LEU A 79 -7.00 -14.79 -3.37
C LEU A 79 -6.81 -14.27 -1.94
N ILE A 80 -5.61 -13.80 -1.60
CA ILE A 80 -5.30 -13.29 -0.26
C ILE A 80 -6.03 -11.96 0.00
N VAL A 81 -6.05 -11.04 -0.97
CA VAL A 81 -6.78 -9.76 -0.88
C VAL A 81 -8.26 -9.99 -0.62
N ILE A 82 -8.90 -10.90 -1.38
CA ILE A 82 -10.32 -11.21 -1.20
C ILE A 82 -10.57 -11.77 0.20
N TYR A 83 -9.74 -12.70 0.67
CA TYR A 83 -9.85 -13.27 2.01
C TYR A 83 -9.73 -12.19 3.11
N ILE A 84 -8.79 -11.26 2.97
CA ILE A 84 -8.61 -10.15 3.91
C ILE A 84 -9.83 -9.23 3.92
N GLY A 85 -10.30 -8.84 2.73
CA GLY A 85 -11.46 -7.96 2.59
C GLY A 85 -12.74 -8.58 3.17
N GLN A 86 -12.94 -9.89 2.99
CA GLN A 86 -14.03 -10.62 3.65
C GLN A 86 -13.90 -10.58 5.19
N GLY A 87 -12.68 -10.74 5.71
CA GLY A 87 -12.41 -10.60 7.14
C GLY A 87 -12.71 -9.21 7.69
N LEU A 88 -12.49 -8.16 6.91
CA LEU A 88 -12.86 -6.78 7.26
C LEU A 88 -14.37 -6.57 7.28
N ILE A 89 -15.10 -7.07 6.29
CA ILE A 89 -16.58 -6.95 6.26
C ILE A 89 -17.23 -7.71 7.42
N ARG A 90 -16.69 -8.89 7.77
CA ARG A 90 -17.19 -9.74 8.87
C ARG A 90 -16.79 -9.24 10.25
N SER A 91 -15.93 -8.23 10.34
CA SER A 91 -15.50 -7.59 11.58
C SER A 91 -16.69 -6.98 12.33
N LYS A 92 -16.99 -7.52 13.52
CA LYS A 92 -17.88 -6.86 14.49
C LYS A 92 -17.06 -5.95 15.40
N SER A 93 -16.39 -4.95 14.82
CA SER A 93 -15.58 -4.01 15.60
C SER A 93 -16.46 -3.15 16.50
N SER A 94 -16.18 -3.15 17.81
CA SER A 94 -16.75 -2.26 18.82
C SER A 94 -15.62 -1.42 19.43
N PHE A 95 -15.79 -0.09 19.52
CA PHE A 95 -14.92 0.88 20.20
C PHE A 95 -14.73 0.52 21.68
N LYS A 96 -15.70 -0.17 22.30
CA LYS A 96 -15.59 -0.65 23.69
C LYS A 96 -14.69 -1.86 23.86
N GLU A 97 -14.43 -2.62 22.79
CA GLU A 97 -13.45 -3.71 22.81
C GLU A 97 -12.11 -3.20 22.26
N THR A 98 -11.38 -2.48 23.10
CA THR A 98 -10.04 -1.95 22.80
C THR A 98 -8.95 -3.00 22.51
N ASP A 99 -9.31 -4.29 22.40
CA ASP A 99 -8.39 -5.43 22.23
C ASP A 99 -8.71 -6.33 21.04
N THR A 100 -9.37 -5.81 20.00
CA THR A 100 -9.28 -6.46 18.67
C THR A 100 -7.92 -6.16 18.03
N ASN A 101 -6.87 -6.68 18.66
CA ASN A 101 -5.50 -6.69 18.13
C ASN A 101 -5.48 -7.57 16.88
N ILE A 102 -5.68 -6.96 15.71
CA ILE A 102 -5.38 -7.59 14.43
C ILE A 102 -3.96 -8.13 14.53
N SER A 103 -3.76 -9.44 14.33
CA SER A 103 -2.44 -10.05 14.51
C SER A 103 -1.40 -9.35 13.64
N LEU A 104 -0.19 -9.15 14.17
CA LEU A 104 0.89 -8.52 13.40
C LEU A 104 1.19 -9.30 12.12
N ALA A 105 1.10 -10.63 12.16
CA ALA A 105 1.19 -11.48 10.98
C ALA A 105 0.17 -11.07 9.91
N LYS A 106 -1.10 -10.87 10.27
CA LYS A 106 -2.13 -10.44 9.32
C LYS A 106 -1.85 -9.05 8.76
N VAL A 107 -1.34 -8.12 9.58
CA VAL A 107 -0.93 -6.79 9.12
C VAL A 107 0.20 -6.89 8.11
N ILE A 108 1.26 -7.65 8.43
CA ILE A 108 2.43 -7.84 7.57
C ILE A 108 2.01 -8.46 6.25
N THR A 109 1.23 -9.55 6.27
CA THR A 109 0.74 -10.19 5.05
C THR A 109 -0.14 -9.24 4.24
N THR A 110 -1.02 -8.46 4.90
CA THR A 110 -1.87 -7.49 4.20
C THR A 110 -1.03 -6.41 3.53
N ALA A 111 -0.10 -5.79 4.26
CA ALA A 111 0.78 -4.75 3.73
C ALA A 111 1.64 -5.27 2.57
N CYS A 112 2.21 -6.46 2.71
CA CYS A 112 2.95 -7.12 1.63
C CYS A 112 2.08 -7.30 0.39
N VAL A 113 0.87 -7.83 0.55
CA VAL A 113 -0.04 -8.13 -0.56
C VAL A 113 -0.55 -6.86 -1.25
N VAL A 114 -0.99 -5.85 -0.50
CA VAL A 114 -1.52 -4.62 -1.11
C VAL A 114 -0.45 -3.77 -1.80
N THR A 115 0.83 -3.98 -1.45
CA THR A 115 1.96 -3.28 -2.05
C THR A 115 2.63 -4.12 -3.15
N TRP A 116 3.21 -5.27 -2.82
CA TRP A 116 3.98 -6.09 -3.78
C TRP A 116 3.12 -6.89 -4.75
N PHE A 117 1.93 -7.30 -4.35
CA PHE A 117 1.03 -8.06 -5.24
C PHE A 117 0.06 -7.16 -5.99
N ASN A 118 0.30 -5.85 -5.94
CA ASN A 118 -0.45 -4.86 -6.69
C ASN A 118 0.29 -4.53 -8.00
N PRO A 119 -0.09 -5.16 -9.14
CA PRO A 119 0.52 -4.90 -10.44
C PRO A 119 0.43 -3.42 -10.84
N GLN A 120 -0.63 -2.72 -10.41
CA GLN A 120 -0.79 -1.31 -10.68
C GLN A 120 0.31 -0.51 -9.98
N ALA A 121 0.58 -0.80 -8.71
CA ALA A 121 1.64 -0.11 -7.96
C ALA A 121 3.03 -0.40 -8.57
N ILE A 122 3.28 -1.62 -9.03
CA ILE A 122 4.53 -1.97 -9.73
C ILE A 122 4.66 -1.17 -11.04
N ILE A 123 3.60 -1.12 -11.84
CA ILE A 123 3.61 -0.40 -13.13
C ILE A 123 3.79 1.10 -12.91
N ASP A 124 2.97 1.70 -12.05
CA ASP A 124 3.02 3.14 -11.75
C ASP A 124 4.38 3.51 -11.16
N GLY A 125 4.89 2.72 -10.20
CA GLY A 125 6.21 2.91 -9.62
C GLY A 125 7.33 2.77 -10.64
N THR A 126 7.26 1.79 -11.55
CA THR A 126 8.27 1.58 -12.59
C THR A 126 8.26 2.70 -13.63
N MET A 127 7.08 3.15 -14.05
CA MET A 127 6.94 4.25 -15.01
C MET A 127 7.38 5.57 -14.40
N MET A 128 7.04 5.85 -13.14
CA MET A 128 7.37 7.12 -12.49
C MET A 128 8.82 7.16 -11.99
N LEU A 129 9.24 6.16 -11.21
CA LEU A 129 10.56 6.14 -10.58
C LEU A 129 11.64 5.59 -11.52
N GLY A 130 11.32 4.54 -12.28
CA GLY A 130 12.26 3.92 -13.22
C GLY A 130 12.60 4.84 -14.41
N ALA A 131 11.62 5.56 -14.98
CA ALA A 131 11.89 6.51 -16.07
C ALA A 131 12.80 7.67 -15.61
N PHE A 132 12.65 8.12 -14.36
CA PHE A 132 13.54 9.12 -13.78
C PHE A 132 14.95 8.57 -13.58
N ARG A 133 15.11 7.32 -13.13
CA ARG A 133 16.42 6.68 -12.95
C ARG A 133 17.26 6.67 -14.22
N VAL A 134 16.65 6.45 -15.39
CA VAL A 134 17.35 6.41 -16.69
C VAL A 134 18.00 7.75 -17.03
N ASN A 135 17.41 8.85 -16.58
CA ASN A 135 17.88 10.21 -16.86
C ASN A 135 18.77 10.80 -15.74
N LEU A 136 19.02 10.06 -14.66
CA LEU A 136 19.80 10.50 -13.51
C LEU A 136 21.25 9.99 -13.58
N ALA A 137 22.20 10.87 -13.26
CA ALA A 137 23.57 10.47 -12.98
C ALA A 137 23.63 9.52 -11.77
N ALA A 138 24.62 8.62 -11.73
CA ALA A 138 24.73 7.64 -10.64
C ALA A 138 24.90 8.28 -9.25
N SER A 139 25.59 9.43 -9.18
CA SER A 139 25.73 10.24 -7.96
C SER A 139 24.39 10.79 -7.44
N ASP A 140 23.47 11.07 -8.36
CA ASP A 140 22.23 11.81 -8.09
C ASP A 140 21.09 10.85 -7.76
N ALA A 141 21.18 9.60 -8.22
CA ALA A 141 20.22 8.54 -7.96
C ALA A 141 20.02 8.28 -6.45
N THR A 142 21.09 8.35 -5.66
CA THR A 142 21.00 8.18 -4.19
C THR A 142 20.20 9.30 -3.54
N TYR A 143 20.45 10.55 -3.92
CA TYR A 143 19.70 11.68 -3.37
C TYR A 143 18.24 11.64 -3.78
N PHE A 144 17.95 11.24 -5.01
CA PHE A 144 16.59 11.08 -5.50
C PHE A 144 15.82 10.02 -4.69
N ILE A 145 16.37 8.81 -4.54
CA ILE A 145 15.66 7.73 -3.83
C ILE A 145 15.51 8.04 -2.34
N LEU A 146 16.46 8.74 -1.71
CA LEU A 146 16.32 9.23 -0.34
C LEU A 146 15.17 10.24 -0.20
N GLY A 147 14.95 11.07 -1.22
CA GLY A 147 13.78 11.93 -1.33
C GLY A 147 12.47 11.13 -1.36
N VAL A 148 12.40 10.12 -2.24
CA VAL A 148 11.23 9.22 -2.37
C VAL A 148 10.93 8.51 -1.04
N VAL A 149 11.96 7.96 -0.39
CA VAL A 149 11.84 7.30 0.92
C VAL A 149 11.29 8.27 1.98
N SER A 150 11.82 9.49 2.02
CA SER A 150 11.37 10.53 2.95
C SER A 150 9.91 10.90 2.72
N ALA A 151 9.46 10.92 1.46
CA ALA A 151 8.07 11.17 1.10
C ALA A 151 7.13 10.06 1.60
N SER A 152 7.50 8.79 1.47
CA SER A 152 6.73 7.66 2.02
C SER A 152 6.59 7.77 3.54
N PHE A 153 7.67 8.08 4.25
CA PHE A 153 7.62 8.32 5.70
C PHE A 153 6.70 9.50 6.06
N ALA A 154 6.89 10.65 5.41
CA ALA A 154 6.11 11.85 5.66
C ALA A 154 4.62 11.64 5.41
N TRP A 155 4.27 10.99 4.29
CA TRP A 155 2.89 10.74 3.92
C TRP A 155 2.20 9.76 4.86
N PHE A 156 2.71 8.54 4.99
CA PHE A 156 2.02 7.50 5.77
C PHE A 156 1.98 7.84 7.27
N THR A 157 3.05 8.44 7.81
CA THR A 157 3.04 8.94 9.19
C THR A 157 2.08 10.11 9.35
N GLY A 158 2.11 11.08 8.42
CA GLY A 158 1.23 12.24 8.44
C GLY A 158 -0.25 11.87 8.38
N VAL A 159 -0.64 11.02 7.44
CA VAL A 159 -2.01 10.50 7.31
C VAL A 159 -2.41 9.74 8.57
N THR A 160 -1.54 8.86 9.08
CA THR A 160 -1.83 8.08 10.29
C THR A 160 -2.05 8.97 11.50
N LEU A 161 -1.17 9.95 11.72
CA LEU A 161 -1.29 10.90 12.84
C LEU A 161 -2.53 11.78 12.70
N PHE A 162 -2.78 12.32 11.51
CA PHE A 162 -3.94 13.15 11.22
C PHE A 162 -5.24 12.39 11.53
N VAL A 163 -5.40 11.19 10.97
CA VAL A 163 -6.58 10.35 11.18
C VAL A 163 -6.69 9.90 12.64
N SER A 164 -5.58 9.51 13.27
CA SER A 164 -5.55 9.08 14.68
C SER A 164 -5.82 10.21 15.67
N PHE A 165 -5.59 11.47 15.28
CA PHE A 165 -5.90 12.64 16.09
C PHE A 165 -7.42 12.87 16.17
N PHE A 166 -8.12 12.67 15.05
CA PHE A 166 -9.59 12.81 14.99
C PHE A 166 -10.35 11.53 15.36
N ARG A 167 -9.66 10.45 15.73
CA ARG A 167 -10.24 9.14 16.07
C ARG A 167 -11.38 9.22 17.09
N ASP A 168 -11.26 10.08 18.10
CA ASP A 168 -12.26 10.18 19.18
C ASP A 168 -13.60 10.77 18.72
N LYS A 169 -13.66 11.34 17.51
CA LYS A 169 -14.91 11.77 16.87
C LYS A 169 -15.66 10.64 16.15
N PHE A 170 -15.03 9.47 15.98
CA PHE A 170 -15.62 8.33 15.29
C PHE A 170 -16.38 7.44 16.29
N ASN A 171 -17.53 6.90 15.85
CA ASN A 171 -18.37 6.00 16.66
C ASN A 171 -18.44 4.60 16.03
N ASP A 172 -18.97 3.61 16.78
CA ASP A 172 -19.08 2.20 16.36
C ASP A 172 -19.71 2.00 14.99
N LYS A 173 -20.73 2.80 14.68
CA LYS A 173 -21.41 2.74 13.39
C LYS A 173 -20.49 3.21 12.28
N VAL A 174 -19.74 4.29 12.49
CA VAL A 174 -18.79 4.82 11.50
C VAL A 174 -17.64 3.83 11.29
N LEU A 175 -17.09 3.22 12.34
CA LEU A 175 -16.08 2.17 12.20
C LEU A 175 -16.59 0.97 11.41
N ARG A 176 -17.83 0.53 11.67
CA ARG A 176 -18.45 -0.56 10.91
C ARG A 176 -18.64 -0.20 9.44
N ILE A 177 -19.09 1.01 9.15
CA ILE A 177 -19.23 1.51 7.78
C ILE A 177 -17.87 1.52 7.09
N ILE A 178 -16.83 2.04 7.75
CA ILE A 178 -15.47 2.07 7.22
C ILE A 178 -14.96 0.64 6.96
N ASN A 179 -15.11 -0.29 7.91
CA ASN A 179 -14.68 -1.68 7.72
C ASN A 179 -15.40 -2.36 6.54
N ILE A 180 -16.70 -2.09 6.37
CA ILE A 180 -17.48 -2.61 5.23
C ILE A 180 -16.99 -1.98 3.93
N VAL A 181 -16.83 -0.66 3.88
CA VAL A 181 -16.39 0.08 2.68
C VAL A 181 -14.98 -0.32 2.29
N CYS A 182 -14.02 -0.29 3.22
CA CYS A 182 -12.65 -0.74 2.99
C CYS A 182 -12.62 -2.21 2.57
N GLY A 183 -13.34 -3.09 3.27
CA GLY A 183 -13.43 -4.50 2.91
C GLY A 183 -14.02 -4.72 1.51
N ALA A 184 -15.07 -3.97 1.15
CA ALA A 184 -15.69 -4.03 -0.18
C ALA A 184 -14.74 -3.53 -1.27
N ILE A 185 -14.03 -2.41 -1.04
CA ILE A 185 -13.04 -1.90 -1.99
C ILE A 185 -11.89 -2.89 -2.15
N ILE A 186 -11.36 -3.43 -1.04
CA ILE A 186 -10.31 -4.46 -1.06
C ILE A 186 -10.77 -5.69 -1.86
N ILE A 187 -11.98 -6.21 -1.61
CA ILE A 187 -12.54 -7.33 -2.38
C ILE A 187 -12.67 -6.97 -3.86
N PHE A 188 -13.20 -5.79 -4.18
CA PHE A 188 -13.34 -5.32 -5.55
C PHE A 188 -11.99 -5.32 -6.28
N TYR A 189 -10.93 -4.82 -5.64
CA TYR A 189 -9.58 -4.90 -6.18
C TYR A 189 -9.09 -6.34 -6.33
N GLY A 190 -9.30 -7.19 -5.32
CA GLY A 190 -8.95 -8.61 -5.41
C GLY A 190 -9.63 -9.30 -6.61
N ILE A 191 -10.91 -9.00 -6.86
CA ILE A 191 -11.64 -9.48 -8.04
C ILE A 191 -11.03 -8.90 -9.32
N LYS A 192 -10.72 -7.60 -9.36
CA LYS A 192 -10.06 -6.96 -10.53
C LYS A 192 -8.72 -7.63 -10.85
N LEU A 193 -7.92 -7.96 -9.84
CA LEU A 193 -6.66 -8.69 -10.00
C LEU A 193 -6.88 -10.10 -10.57
N LEU A 194 -7.90 -10.80 -10.08
CA LEU A 194 -8.27 -12.14 -10.57
C LEU A 194 -8.77 -12.10 -12.01
N LEU A 195 -9.54 -11.08 -12.38
CA LEU A 195 -9.96 -10.84 -13.77
C LEU A 195 -8.75 -10.54 -14.65
N SER A 196 -7.81 -9.71 -14.20
CA SER A 196 -6.56 -9.44 -14.92
C SER A 196 -5.73 -10.70 -15.14
N PHE A 197 -5.66 -11.59 -14.13
CA PHE A 197 -5.05 -12.91 -14.27
C PHE A 197 -5.73 -13.75 -15.35
N TYR A 198 -7.06 -13.80 -15.35
CA TYR A 198 -7.82 -14.57 -16.32
C TYR A 198 -7.68 -14.04 -17.75
N THR A 199 -7.67 -12.72 -17.93
CA THR A 199 -7.45 -12.11 -19.25
C THR A 199 -6.05 -12.42 -19.77
N MET A 200 -5.03 -12.36 -18.91
CA MET A 200 -3.64 -12.64 -19.27
C MET A 200 -3.39 -14.13 -19.56
N LEU A 201 -4.19 -15.04 -19.02
CA LEU A 201 -4.16 -16.47 -19.36
C LEU A 201 -4.76 -16.78 -20.75
N LYS A 202 -5.56 -15.86 -21.30
CA LYS A 202 -6.30 -16.06 -22.56
C LYS A 202 -5.72 -15.30 -23.75
N GLY A 203 -4.89 -14.29 -23.50
CA GLY A 203 -4.12 -13.57 -24.52
C GLY A 203 -2.81 -14.30 -24.79
#